data_AF-A0A9D3V700-F1
#
_entry.id   AF-A0A9D3V700-F1
#
_cell.length_a   1.000
_cell.length_b   1.000
_cell.length_c   1.000
_cell.angle_alpha   90.00
_cell.angle_beta   90.00
_cell.angle_gamma   90.00
#
_symmetry.space_group_name_H-M   'P 1'
#
loop_
_entity.id
_entity.type
_entity.pdbx_description
1 polymer ?
#
loop_
_entity_poly.entity_id
_entity_poly.type
_entity_poly.pdbx_seq_one_letter_code
_entity_poly.pdbx_strand_id
1 'polypeptide(L)'
;MNLANSGPKPTIYLEIAKNLADRLLSAFTSSPTPILYSDVLLKNSSAHPASNLLSSTSEVSTLQLEFNYLSAIFGDPKYKTEGMKVFAHFKTLPKVEGLVPIYIRIALTSAVTSFCF
;
A
#
# COMPACT_ATOMS: atom_id res chain seq x y z
N MET A 1 -29.51 3.16 -34.10
CA MET A 1 -28.69 2.05 -33.55
C MET A 1 -28.67 2.21 -32.04
N ASN A 2 -29.34 1.32 -31.32
CA ASN A 2 -29.47 1.40 -29.86
C ASN A 2 -28.29 0.65 -29.25
N LEU A 3 -27.20 1.37 -28.98
CA LEU A 3 -26.05 0.82 -28.26
C LEU A 3 -26.44 0.73 -26.78
N ALA A 4 -27.14 -0.35 -26.41
CA ALA A 4 -27.16 -0.78 -25.03
C ALA A 4 -25.72 -1.14 -24.67
N ASN A 5 -25.00 -0.21 -24.05
CA ASN A 5 -23.69 -0.43 -23.44
C ASN A 5 -23.84 -1.50 -22.35
N SER A 6 -23.79 -2.77 -22.72
CA SER A 6 -23.97 -3.90 -21.80
C SER A 6 -22.63 -4.28 -21.15
N GLY A 7 -22.02 -3.30 -20.47
CA GLY A 7 -20.95 -3.55 -19.51
C GLY A 7 -21.51 -3.73 -18.09
N PRO A 8 -20.74 -4.34 -17.16
CA PRO A 8 -21.09 -4.35 -15.74
C PRO A 8 -21.43 -2.95 -15.23
N LYS A 9 -22.42 -2.85 -14.35
CA LYS A 9 -22.78 -1.57 -13.71
C LYS A 9 -21.56 -0.99 -12.97
N PRO A 10 -21.36 0.34 -12.96
CA PRO A 10 -20.25 0.98 -12.24
C PRO A 10 -20.09 0.53 -10.78
N THR A 11 -21.21 0.21 -10.11
CA THR A 11 -21.24 -0.28 -8.74
C THR A 11 -20.49 -1.61 -8.55
N ILE A 12 -20.49 -2.48 -9.56
CA ILE A 12 -19.82 -3.79 -9.52
C ILE A 12 -18.31 -3.60 -9.44
N TYR A 13 -17.75 -2.67 -10.22
CA TYR A 13 -16.31 -2.37 -10.17
C TYR A 13 -15.90 -1.81 -8.80
N LEU A 14 -16.75 -0.95 -8.22
CA LEU A 14 -16.49 -0.37 -6.91
C LEU A 14 -16.54 -1.42 -5.78
N GLU A 15 -17.47 -2.38 -5.86
CA GLU A 15 -17.55 -3.50 -4.91
C GLU A 15 -16.32 -4.42 -5.01
N ILE A 16 -15.89 -4.75 -6.24
CA ILE A 16 -14.68 -5.54 -6.48
C ILE A 16 -13.45 -4.81 -5.95
N ALA A 17 -13.32 -3.51 -6.22
CA ALA A 17 -12.21 -2.69 -5.73
C ALA A 17 -12.17 -2.66 -4.19
N LYS A 18 -13.32 -2.53 -3.53
CA LYS A 18 -13.42 -2.61 -2.07
C LYS A 18 -12.98 -3.98 -1.55
N ASN A 19 -13.47 -5.07 -2.16
CA ASN A 19 -13.11 -6.42 -1.75
C ASN A 19 -11.61 -6.69 -1.90
N LEU A 20 -11.01 -6.23 -2.99
CA LEU A 20 -9.56 -6.34 -3.20
C LEU A 20 -8.79 -5.51 -2.16
N ALA A 21 -9.20 -4.27 -1.93
CA ALA A 21 -8.54 -3.40 -0.95
C ALA A 21 -8.65 -3.93 0.48
N ASP A 22 -9.79 -4.52 0.87
CA ASP A 22 -9.95 -5.17 2.17
C ASP A 22 -8.97 -6.33 2.35
N ARG A 23 -8.65 -7.07 1.29
CA ARG A 23 -7.63 -8.13 1.33
C ARG A 23 -6.22 -7.55 1.38
N LEU A 24 -5.94 -6.52 0.59
CA LEU A 24 -4.62 -5.86 0.57
C LEU A 24 -4.31 -5.08 1.84
N LEU A 25 -5.34 -4.66 2.59
CA LEU A 25 -5.18 -3.95 3.86
C LEU A 25 -4.36 -4.75 4.88
N SER A 26 -4.36 -6.08 4.80
CA SER A 26 -3.53 -6.92 5.68
C SER A 26 -2.04 -6.68 5.51
N ALA A 27 -1.56 -6.26 4.33
CA ALA A 27 -0.16 -5.88 4.14
C ALA A 27 0.28 -4.77 5.09
N PHE A 28 -0.65 -3.84 5.38
CA PHE A 28 -0.42 -2.73 6.29
C PHE A 28 -0.59 -3.15 7.75
N THR A 29 -1.67 -3.87 8.07
CA THR A 29 -2.03 -4.16 9.47
C THR A 29 -1.26 -5.33 10.08
N SER A 30 -0.77 -6.27 9.27
CA SER A 30 0.09 -7.38 9.73
C SER A 30 1.54 -6.96 9.94
N SER A 31 1.95 -5.80 9.40
CA SER A 31 3.29 -5.28 9.63
C SER A 31 3.39 -4.63 11.02
N PRO A 32 4.44 -4.92 11.81
CA PRO A 32 4.69 -4.22 13.07
C PRO A 32 5.25 -2.81 12.86
N THR A 33 5.48 -2.40 11.61
CA THR A 33 6.03 -1.08 11.24
C THR A 33 5.08 -0.35 10.29
N PRO A 34 5.26 0.96 10.07
CA PRO A 34 4.51 1.69 9.03
C PRO A 34 4.77 1.22 7.60
N ILE A 35 5.73 0.33 7.36
CA ILE A 35 6.09 -0.20 6.04
C ILE A 35 5.33 -1.50 5.81
N LEU A 36 4.55 -1.55 4.73
CA LEU A 36 3.76 -2.72 4.38
C LEU A 36 4.62 -3.88 3.86
N TYR A 37 4.09 -5.09 4.04
CA TYR A 37 4.64 -6.33 3.49
C TYR A 37 4.49 -6.40 1.97
N SER A 38 5.46 -7.01 1.29
CA SER A 38 5.49 -7.12 -0.18
C SER A 38 4.37 -7.99 -0.75
N ASP A 39 4.02 -9.07 -0.04
CA ASP A 39 3.18 -10.12 -0.60
C ASP A 39 1.89 -10.31 0.22
N VAL A 40 0.77 -10.46 -0.49
CA VAL A 40 -0.54 -10.79 0.11
C VAL A 40 -1.15 -11.99 -0.61
N LEU A 41 -1.43 -13.04 0.15
CA LEU A 41 -2.20 -14.18 -0.34
C LEU A 41 -3.70 -13.81 -0.34
N LEU A 42 -4.22 -13.45 -1.51
CA LEU A 42 -5.61 -12.95 -1.64
C LEU A 42 -6.66 -13.92 -1.12
N LYS A 43 -6.43 -15.25 -1.19
CA LYS A 43 -7.42 -16.27 -0.77
C LYS A 43 -7.81 -16.13 0.71
N ASN A 44 -6.84 -15.87 1.58
CA ASN A 44 -7.05 -15.80 3.04
C ASN A 44 -6.64 -14.44 3.63
N SER A 45 -6.26 -13.47 2.79
CA SER A 45 -5.78 -12.14 3.19
C SER A 45 -4.55 -12.19 4.10
N SER A 46 -3.71 -13.23 4.01
CA SER A 46 -2.48 -13.32 4.80
C SER A 46 -1.34 -12.58 4.10
N ALA A 47 -0.67 -11.68 4.80
CA ALA A 47 0.46 -10.92 4.26
C ALA A 47 1.80 -11.46 4.80
N HIS A 48 2.84 -11.42 3.96
CA HIS A 48 4.18 -11.87 4.32
C HIS A 48 5.25 -10.90 3.82
N PRO A 49 6.29 -10.62 4.62
CA PRO A 49 7.41 -9.82 4.14
C PRO A 49 8.26 -10.63 3.15
N ALA A 50 9.02 -9.92 2.32
CA ALA A 50 10.08 -10.53 1.53
C ALA A 50 11.10 -11.23 2.46
N SER A 51 11.75 -12.29 1.97
CA SER A 51 12.70 -13.09 2.78
C SER A 51 13.87 -12.28 3.36
N ASN A 52 14.23 -11.17 2.72
CA ASN A 52 15.29 -10.25 3.18
C ASN A 52 14.78 -9.13 4.10
N LEU A 53 13.48 -9.08 4.41
CA LEU A 53 12.79 -8.04 5.19
C LEU A 53 12.95 -6.62 4.60
N LEU A 54 13.12 -6.53 3.28
CA LEU A 54 13.18 -5.28 2.53
C LEU A 54 11.95 -5.18 1.62
N SER A 55 11.33 -4.01 1.61
CA SER A 55 10.30 -3.64 0.63
C SER A 55 10.87 -2.63 -0.35
N SER A 56 10.38 -2.61 -1.59
CA SER A 56 10.73 -1.54 -2.52
C SER A 56 10.09 -0.22 -2.09
N THR A 57 10.86 0.86 -2.14
CA THR A 57 10.35 2.21 -1.84
C THR A 57 9.18 2.56 -2.78
N SER A 58 9.26 2.19 -4.06
CA SER A 58 8.19 2.48 -5.02
C SER A 58 6.90 1.74 -4.70
N GLU A 59 6.99 0.47 -4.29
CA GLU A 59 5.81 -0.33 -3.94
C GLU A 59 5.08 0.27 -2.74
N VAL A 60 5.82 0.64 -1.70
CA VAL A 60 5.20 1.15 -0.48
C VAL A 60 4.65 2.58 -0.62
N SER A 61 5.11 3.33 -1.62
CA SER A 61 4.76 4.73 -1.86
C SER A 61 3.78 4.98 -3.02
N THR A 62 3.23 3.92 -3.63
CA THR A 62 2.34 4.02 -4.80
C THR A 62 0.94 3.39 -4.54
N LEU A 63 0.49 3.35 -3.28
CA LEU A 63 -0.86 2.86 -2.94
C LEU A 63 -1.76 3.94 -2.32
N GLN A 64 -1.18 5.10 -2.02
CA GLN A 64 -1.80 6.13 -1.20
C GLN A 64 -2.99 6.80 -1.91
N LEU A 65 -2.93 6.97 -3.23
CA LEU A 65 -4.02 7.62 -3.97
C LEU A 65 -5.26 6.73 -4.02
N GLU A 66 -5.07 5.45 -4.32
CA GLU A 66 -6.10 4.43 -4.45
C GLU A 66 -6.80 4.21 -3.11
N PHE A 67 -6.01 4.06 -2.03
CA PHE A 67 -6.54 3.87 -0.68
C PHE A 67 -7.26 5.13 -0.18
N ASN A 68 -6.72 6.32 -0.43
CA ASN A 68 -7.39 7.56 -0.08
C ASN A 68 -8.71 7.74 -0.85
N TYR A 69 -8.75 7.37 -2.13
CA TYR A 69 -9.96 7.43 -2.95
C TYR A 69 -11.05 6.48 -2.44
N LEU A 70 -10.69 5.25 -2.09
CA LEU A 70 -11.63 4.29 -1.49
C LEU A 70 -12.19 4.81 -0.16
N SER A 71 -11.35 5.36 0.71
CA SER A 71 -11.81 5.99 1.95
C SER A 71 -12.77 7.15 1.71
N ALA A 72 -12.50 7.98 0.69
CA ALA A 72 -13.36 9.12 0.35
C ALA A 72 -14.73 8.68 -0.16
N ILE A 73 -14.79 7.66 -1.03
CA ILE A 73 -16.07 7.16 -1.59
C ILE A 73 -16.92 6.47 -0.53
N PHE A 74 -16.31 5.60 0.28
CA PHE A 74 -17.05 4.78 1.24
C PHE A 74 -17.28 5.46 2.59
N GLY A 75 -16.65 6.61 2.84
CA GLY A 75 -16.70 7.29 4.14
C GLY A 75 -15.97 6.54 5.27
N ASP A 76 -15.18 5.52 4.94
CA ASP A 76 -14.43 4.71 5.90
C ASP A 76 -12.94 5.11 5.86
N PRO A 77 -12.40 5.73 6.93
CA PRO A 77 -11.04 6.27 6.92
C PRO A 77 -9.94 5.20 6.99
N LYS A 78 -10.26 3.90 7.15
CA LYS A 78 -9.25 2.86 7.42
C LYS A 78 -8.17 2.79 6.34
N TYR A 79 -8.53 2.82 5.06
CA TYR A 79 -7.57 2.69 3.96
C TYR A 79 -6.63 3.90 3.92
N LYS A 80 -7.17 5.11 3.96
CA LYS A 80 -6.39 6.35 4.04
C LYS A 80 -5.46 6.34 5.26
N THR A 81 -5.98 5.97 6.43
CA THR A 81 -5.23 6.00 7.69
C THR A 81 -4.02 5.07 7.61
N GLU A 82 -4.21 3.83 7.17
CA GLU A 82 -3.11 2.89 7.03
C GLU A 82 -2.14 3.29 5.91
N GLY A 83 -2.65 3.67 4.74
CA GLY A 83 -1.83 4.07 3.59
C GLY A 83 -0.92 5.28 3.85
N MET A 84 -1.42 6.27 4.61
CA MET A 84 -0.69 7.51 4.88
C MET A 84 0.35 7.40 6.00
N LYS A 85 0.30 6.36 6.85
CA LYS A 85 1.35 6.10 7.85
C LYS A 85 2.73 5.95 7.20
N VAL A 86 2.77 5.36 6.01
CA VAL A 86 4.00 5.21 5.21
C VAL A 86 4.66 6.57 4.99
N PHE A 87 3.94 7.57 4.49
CA PHE A 87 4.50 8.90 4.24
C PHE A 87 4.88 9.65 5.51
N ALA A 88 4.10 9.51 6.59
CA ALA A 88 4.49 10.05 7.89
C ALA A 88 5.84 9.47 8.34
N HIS A 89 6.06 8.18 8.12
CA HIS A 89 7.32 7.51 8.42
C HIS A 89 8.47 7.98 7.50
N PHE A 90 8.27 8.05 6.18
CA PHE A 90 9.30 8.55 5.24
C PHE A 90 9.79 9.96 5.58
N LYS A 91 8.93 10.83 6.15
CA LYS A 91 9.36 12.17 6.61
C LYS A 91 10.39 12.10 7.73
N THR A 92 10.28 11.11 8.62
CA THR A 92 11.21 10.93 9.75
C THR A 92 12.55 10.29 9.37
N LEU A 93 12.62 9.63 8.21
CA LEU A 93 13.82 8.94 7.77
C LEU A 93 14.88 9.92 7.21
N PRO A 94 16.17 9.63 7.46
CA PRO A 94 17.27 10.40 6.88
C PRO A 94 17.26 10.30 5.36
N LYS A 95 17.62 11.40 4.70
CA LYS A 95 17.68 11.51 3.23
C LYS A 95 19.04 12.07 2.87
N VAL A 96 19.65 11.52 1.84
CA VAL A 96 20.92 12.03 1.31
C VAL A 96 20.57 12.97 0.18
N GLU A 97 20.80 14.27 0.35
CA GLU A 97 20.50 15.28 -0.67
C GLU A 97 19.03 15.28 -1.15
N GLY A 98 18.10 14.87 -0.28
CA GLY A 98 16.68 14.74 -0.62
C GLY A 98 16.33 13.45 -1.38
N LEU A 99 17.32 12.61 -1.72
CA LEU A 99 17.11 11.31 -2.36
C LEU A 99 16.66 10.26 -1.33
N VAL A 100 15.79 9.37 -1.79
CA VAL A 100 15.27 8.22 -1.04
C VAL A 100 15.86 6.94 -1.65
N PRO A 101 16.37 6.01 -0.83
CA PRO A 101 16.87 4.72 -1.34
C PRO A 101 15.78 3.89 -2.01
N ILE A 102 16.19 2.95 -2.86
CA ILE A 102 15.26 2.08 -3.59
C ILE A 102 14.64 0.98 -2.71
N TYR A 103 15.26 0.66 -1.58
CA TYR A 103 14.74 -0.30 -0.60
C TYR A 103 14.55 0.33 0.77
N ILE A 104 13.54 -0.14 1.48
CA ILE A 104 13.23 0.23 2.86
C ILE A 104 13.04 -1.02 3.71
N ARG A 105 13.57 -1.00 4.94
CA ARG A 105 13.53 -2.14 5.83
C ARG A 105 12.22 -2.18 6.62
N ILE A 106 11.64 -3.36 6.74
CA ILE A 106 10.51 -3.64 7.63
C ILE A 106 11.07 -3.93 9.04
N ALA A 107 11.73 -2.94 9.66
CA ALA A 107 12.24 -3.03 11.02
C ALA A 107 12.16 -1.67 11.73
N LEU A 108 12.06 -1.69 13.06
CA LEU A 108 12.00 -0.49 13.91
C LEU A 108 13.30 0.33 13.90
N THR A 109 14.40 -0.21 13.37
CA THR A 109 15.71 0.44 13.31
C THR A 109 16.00 0.99 11.92
N SER A 110 16.31 2.29 11.87
CA SER A 110 16.38 3.18 10.71
C SER A 110 17.53 2.92 9.70
N ALA A 111 17.93 1.67 9.47
CA ALA A 111 19.00 1.35 8.54
C ALA A 111 18.41 1.13 7.13
N VAL A 112 18.43 2.19 6.32
CA VAL A 112 18.09 2.10 4.90
C VAL A 112 19.29 1.52 4.16
N THR A 113 19.14 0.30 3.63
CA THR A 113 20.23 -0.42 2.97
C THR A 113 20.25 -0.15 1.46
N SER A 114 21.31 0.54 1.03
CA SER A 114 21.80 0.71 -0.35
C SER A 114 21.16 1.78 -1.23
N PHE A 115 21.97 2.78 -1.59
CA PHE A 115 21.87 3.55 -2.82
C PHE A 115 22.75 2.85 -3.86
N CYS A 116 22.17 2.15 -4.84
CA CYS A 116 22.91 1.83 -6.06
C CYS A 116 22.66 2.96 -7.05
N PHE A 117 23.73 3.67 -7.40
CA PHE A 117 23.81 4.47 -8.63
C PHE A 117 24.06 3.55 -9.82
#